data_AF-A0A968CN38-F1
#
_entry.id   AF-A0A968CN38-F1
#
_cell.length_a   1.000
_cell.length_b   1.000
_cell.length_c   1.000
_cell.angle_alpha   90.00
_cell.angle_beta   90.00
_cell.angle_gamma   90.00
#
_symmetry.space_group_name_H-M   'P 1'
#
loop_
_entity.id
_entity.type
_entity.pdbx_description
1 polymer ?
#
loop_
_entity_poly.entity_id
_entity_poly.type
_entity_poly.pdbx_seq_one_letter_code
_entity_poly.pdbx_strand_id
1 'polypeptide(L)'
;MKGKELPVPAWKALRIVAQIGGALRSDGLEPPFTGRAPELRMLKDQLHAAEREQRARLISVIGQAGIGKSRLVWEFQKYVDGLISDIYWHQGRSPAYGDNIAFWAVGEMVRHRARIAGTDDSTTTRARLREMIDTYLPDLDEQRWVEPHLEGLLGLRDGH
;
A
#
# COMPACT_ATOMS: atom_id res chain seq x y z
N MET A 1 -23.85 -37.34 -21.29
CA MET A 1 -23.95 -35.99 -20.70
C MET A 1 -22.97 -35.94 -19.53
N LYS A 2 -21.73 -35.47 -19.74
CA LYS A 2 -20.62 -35.55 -18.76
C LYS A 2 -20.48 -34.20 -18.05
N GLY A 3 -20.83 -34.15 -16.76
CA GLY A 3 -20.37 -33.12 -15.83
C GLY A 3 -18.99 -33.52 -15.30
N LYS A 4 -17.99 -32.65 -15.46
CA LYS A 4 -16.72 -32.75 -14.74
C LYS A 4 -16.64 -31.55 -13.81
N GLU A 5 -17.09 -31.71 -12.58
CA GLU A 5 -16.70 -30.84 -11.48
C GLU A 5 -15.39 -31.41 -10.92
N LEU A 6 -14.28 -30.77 -11.26
CA LEU A 6 -13.04 -30.94 -10.50
C LEU A 6 -12.95 -29.75 -9.54
N PRO A 7 -12.75 -29.97 -8.23
CA PRO A 7 -12.63 -28.88 -7.27
C PRO A 7 -11.43 -28.01 -7.65
N VAL A 8 -11.70 -26.73 -7.89
CA VAL A 8 -10.65 -25.74 -8.16
C VAL A 8 -9.96 -25.45 -6.82
N PRO A 9 -8.65 -25.70 -6.68
CA PRO A 9 -7.94 -25.35 -5.45
C PRO A 9 -7.99 -23.83 -5.25
N ALA A 10 -8.72 -23.39 -4.23
CA ALA A 10 -8.78 -22.01 -3.81
C ALA A 10 -7.59 -21.72 -2.88
N TRP A 11 -6.66 -20.89 -3.35
CA TRP A 11 -5.52 -20.46 -2.57
C TRP A 11 -5.90 -19.23 -1.73
N LYS A 12 -5.74 -19.34 -0.41
CA LYS A 12 -5.92 -18.20 0.51
C LYS A 12 -4.62 -17.40 0.53
N ALA A 13 -4.61 -16.21 -0.05
CA ALA A 13 -3.50 -15.29 0.12
C ALA A 13 -3.37 -14.91 1.60
N LEU A 14 -2.36 -15.45 2.28
CA LEU A 14 -2.18 -15.25 3.72
C LEU A 14 -1.64 -13.86 4.05
N ARG A 15 -0.94 -13.22 3.10
CA ARG A 15 -0.27 -11.91 3.30
C ARG A 15 0.15 -11.31 1.96
N ILE A 16 -0.02 -10.00 1.80
CA ILE A 16 0.71 -9.20 0.79
C ILE A 16 1.81 -8.47 1.55
N VAL A 17 3.07 -8.67 1.16
CA VAL A 17 4.20 -7.88 1.66
C VAL A 17 4.65 -7.02 0.49
N ALA A 18 4.39 -5.72 0.51
CA ALA A 18 5.11 -4.78 -0.33
C ALA A 18 6.56 -4.80 0.17
N GLN A 19 7.40 -5.44 -0.62
CA GLN A 19 8.84 -5.51 -0.42
C GLN A 19 9.48 -4.27 -1.09
N ILE A 20 10.61 -3.83 -0.56
CA ILE A 20 11.41 -2.71 -1.08
C ILE A 20 12.73 -3.32 -1.60
N GLY A 21 13.31 -2.75 -2.65
CA GLY A 21 14.67 -3.05 -3.10
C GLY A 21 14.77 -3.94 -4.33
N GLY A 22 13.88 -3.79 -5.29
CA GLY A 22 13.91 -4.54 -6.56
C GLY A 22 13.22 -5.89 -6.53
N ALA A 23 12.58 -6.25 -5.40
CA ALA A 23 11.87 -7.51 -5.20
C ALA A 23 10.54 -7.60 -5.96
N LEU A 24 10.04 -6.49 -6.55
CA LEU A 24 8.87 -6.49 -7.43
C LEU A 24 9.19 -6.86 -8.89
N ARG A 25 10.44 -7.17 -9.22
CA ARG A 25 10.77 -7.79 -10.51
C ARG A 25 10.22 -9.21 -10.52
N SER A 26 9.15 -9.44 -11.28
CA SER A 26 8.59 -10.77 -11.48
C SER A 26 9.54 -11.62 -12.32
N ASP A 27 9.96 -12.78 -11.80
CA ASP A 27 10.75 -13.82 -12.50
C ASP A 27 9.95 -14.55 -13.62
N GLY A 28 8.74 -14.09 -13.96
CA GLY A 28 7.83 -14.71 -14.93
C GLY A 28 7.67 -13.90 -16.22
N LEU A 29 7.14 -14.57 -17.27
CA LEU A 29 6.83 -13.92 -18.55
C LEU A 29 5.74 -12.87 -18.33
N GLU A 30 6.08 -11.62 -18.61
CA GLU A 30 5.22 -10.49 -18.32
C GLU A 30 4.86 -9.75 -19.61
N PRO A 31 3.57 -9.47 -19.87
CA PRO A 31 3.19 -8.76 -21.08
C PRO A 31 3.84 -7.37 -21.12
N PRO A 32 4.35 -6.93 -22.28
CA PRO A 32 5.00 -5.64 -22.39
C PRO A 32 4.03 -4.50 -22.06
N PHE A 33 4.52 -3.49 -21.35
CA PHE A 33 3.76 -2.28 -21.09
C PHE A 33 3.78 -1.36 -22.31
N THR A 34 2.67 -1.31 -23.05
CA THR A 34 2.57 -0.56 -24.32
C THR A 34 1.51 0.53 -24.24
N GLY A 35 1.62 1.54 -25.11
CA GLY A 35 0.60 2.57 -25.32
C GLY A 35 0.43 3.63 -24.23
N ARG A 36 1.11 3.51 -23.08
CA ARG A 36 0.95 4.42 -21.92
C ARG A 36 2.26 5.02 -21.39
N ALA A 37 3.25 5.10 -22.27
CA ALA A 37 4.54 5.71 -21.95
C ALA A 37 4.44 7.19 -21.51
N PRO A 38 3.58 8.04 -22.12
CA PRO A 38 3.41 9.42 -21.68
C PRO A 38 2.90 9.55 -20.24
N GLU A 39 1.92 8.75 -19.84
CA GLU A 39 1.34 8.82 -18.49
C GLU A 39 2.29 8.26 -17.44
N LEU A 40 3.02 7.19 -17.77
CA LEU A 40 4.07 6.69 -16.89
C LEU A 40 5.19 7.73 -16.71
N ARG A 41 5.57 8.43 -17.78
CA ARG A 41 6.54 9.54 -17.70
C ARG A 41 6.03 10.65 -16.79
N MET A 42 4.77 11.06 -16.94
CA MET A 42 4.15 12.07 -16.08
C MET A 42 4.22 11.67 -14.59
N LEU A 43 3.90 10.42 -14.24
CA LEU A 43 4.00 9.94 -12.85
C LEU A 43 5.44 10.04 -12.31
N LYS A 44 6.44 9.66 -13.12
CA LYS A 44 7.86 9.76 -12.76
C LYS A 44 8.28 11.22 -12.57
N ASP A 45 7.88 12.10 -13.48
CA ASP A 45 8.23 13.53 -13.40
C ASP A 45 7.63 14.17 -12.14
N GLN A 46 6.39 13.81 -11.78
CA GLN A 46 5.75 14.29 -10.56
C GLN A 46 6.42 13.78 -9.29
N LEU A 47 6.89 12.52 -9.28
CA LEU A 47 7.67 11.98 -8.15
C LEU A 47 8.94 12.79 -7.93
N HIS A 48 9.72 13.00 -8.98
CA HIS A 48 10.97 13.78 -8.91
C HIS A 48 10.72 15.24 -8.57
N ALA A 49 9.60 15.81 -9.01
CA ALA A 49 9.21 17.17 -8.62
C ALA A 49 8.82 17.25 -7.13
N ALA A 50 8.10 16.27 -6.59
CA ALA A 50 7.78 16.21 -5.16
C ALA A 50 9.05 16.13 -4.31
N GLU A 51 10.03 15.32 -4.73
CA GLU A 51 11.34 15.21 -4.06
C GLU A 51 12.12 16.53 -4.10
N ARG A 52 12.23 17.18 -5.27
CA ARG A 52 12.98 18.45 -5.37
C ARG A 52 12.34 19.59 -4.59
N GLU A 53 11.01 19.65 -4.58
CA GLU A 53 10.28 20.77 -3.98
C GLU A 53 9.88 20.53 -2.52
N GLN A 54 10.07 19.31 -2.01
CA GLN A 54 9.65 18.89 -0.67
C GLN A 54 8.17 19.21 -0.41
N ARG A 55 7.32 18.92 -1.40
CA ARG A 55 5.87 19.19 -1.34
C ARG A 55 5.07 17.99 -1.82
N ALA A 56 3.98 17.72 -1.09
CA ALA A 56 3.03 16.68 -1.47
C ALA A 56 2.35 17.00 -2.81
N ARG A 57 2.18 15.98 -3.65
CA ARG A 57 1.52 16.07 -4.95
C ARG A 57 0.41 15.03 -5.03
N LEU A 58 -0.79 15.48 -5.43
CA LEU A 58 -1.95 14.61 -5.63
C LEU A 58 -2.11 14.31 -7.12
N ILE A 59 -2.25 13.03 -7.46
CA ILE A 59 -2.48 12.59 -8.83
C ILE A 59 -3.71 11.67 -8.85
N SER A 60 -4.65 11.95 -9.74
CA SER A 60 -5.83 11.13 -9.97
C SER A 60 -5.72 10.39 -11.30
N VAL A 61 -5.80 9.06 -11.27
CA VAL A 61 -5.81 8.20 -12.48
C VAL A 61 -7.25 7.81 -12.78
N ILE A 62 -7.85 8.46 -13.77
CA ILE A 62 -9.25 8.28 -14.17
C ILE A 62 -9.30 7.58 -15.53
N GLY A 63 -10.30 6.72 -15.74
CA GLY A 63 -10.52 6.05 -17.01
C GLY A 63 -11.45 4.85 -16.87
N GLN A 64 -11.91 4.31 -18.00
CA GLN A 64 -12.84 3.17 -18.04
C GLN A 64 -12.28 1.92 -17.34
N ALA A 65 -13.16 1.03 -16.90
CA ALA A 65 -12.75 -0.28 -16.39
C ALA A 65 -11.96 -1.04 -17.47
N GLY A 66 -10.92 -1.77 -17.07
CA GLY A 66 -10.07 -2.52 -18.01
C GLY A 66 -9.00 -1.73 -18.78
N ILE A 67 -8.99 -0.40 -18.74
CA ILE A 67 -8.01 0.44 -19.50
C ILE A 67 -6.56 0.37 -18.99
N GLY A 68 -6.27 -0.49 -18.00
CA GLY A 68 -4.92 -0.65 -17.46
C GLY A 68 -4.49 0.40 -16.43
N LYS A 69 -5.42 0.99 -15.66
CA LYS A 69 -5.09 1.90 -14.53
C LYS A 69 -4.19 1.24 -13.49
N SER A 70 -4.57 0.04 -13.04
CA SER A 70 -3.79 -0.74 -12.08
C SER A 70 -2.43 -1.14 -12.66
N ARG A 71 -2.38 -1.43 -13.96
CA ARG A 71 -1.11 -1.73 -14.65
C ARG A 71 -0.18 -0.52 -14.66
N LEU A 72 -0.70 0.68 -14.96
CA LEU A 72 0.10 1.93 -14.90
C LEU A 72 0.68 2.17 -13.49
N VAL A 73 -0.14 2.03 -12.44
CA VAL A 73 0.32 2.22 -11.04
C VAL A 73 1.39 1.19 -10.68
N TRP A 74 1.24 -0.04 -11.15
CA TRP A 74 2.19 -1.11 -10.89
C TRP A 74 3.52 -0.93 -11.62
N GLU A 75 3.52 -0.45 -12.87
CA GLU A 75 4.74 -0.03 -13.57
C GLU A 75 5.45 1.13 -12.86
N PHE A 76 4.66 2.07 -12.33
CA PHE A 76 5.20 3.17 -11.55
C PHE A 76 5.82 2.68 -10.23
N GLN A 77 5.16 1.73 -9.54
CA GLN A 77 5.73 1.11 -8.35
C GLN A 77 7.04 0.37 -8.64
N LYS A 78 7.12 -0.38 -9.74
CA LYS A 78 8.37 -1.03 -10.18
C LYS A 78 9.50 -0.04 -10.46
N TYR A 79 9.16 1.11 -11.05
CA TYR A 79 10.13 2.17 -11.25
C TYR A 79 10.65 2.70 -9.92
N VAL A 80 9.74 3.00 -8.98
CA VAL A 80 10.08 3.45 -7.62
C VAL A 80 10.97 2.43 -6.90
N ASP A 81 10.63 1.14 -6.97
CA ASP A 81 11.39 0.04 -6.36
C ASP A 81 12.81 -0.12 -6.94
N GLY A 82 13.06 0.41 -8.14
CA GLY A 82 14.37 0.44 -8.78
C GLY A 82 15.19 1.71 -8.51
N LEU A 83 14.66 2.67 -7.75
CA LEU A 83 15.40 3.87 -7.36
C LEU A 83 16.33 3.56 -6.16
N ILE A 84 17.44 4.28 -6.09
CA ILE A 84 18.38 4.17 -4.96
C ILE A 84 17.84 4.89 -3.72
N SER A 85 16.97 5.89 -3.92
CA SER A 85 16.39 6.69 -2.84
C SER A 85 15.40 5.87 -2.00
N ASP A 86 15.41 6.10 -0.69
CA ASP A 86 14.51 5.46 0.27
C ASP A 86 13.08 5.99 0.13
N ILE A 87 12.29 5.38 -0.77
CA ILE A 87 10.88 5.73 -0.98
C ILE A 87 9.98 4.69 -0.34
N TYR A 88 9.20 5.12 0.66
CA TYR A 88 8.21 4.27 1.30
C TYR A 88 6.91 4.21 0.49
N TRP A 89 6.70 3.07 -0.19
CA TRP A 89 5.45 2.81 -0.89
C TRP A 89 4.35 2.30 0.05
N HIS A 90 3.16 2.87 -0.06
CA HIS A 90 1.97 2.46 0.70
C HIS A 90 0.78 2.33 -0.24
N GLN A 91 0.00 1.26 -0.06
CA GLN A 91 -1.20 1.01 -0.82
C GLN A 91 -2.33 0.64 0.14
N GLY A 92 -3.48 1.29 -0.04
CA GLY A 92 -4.73 0.99 0.66
C GLY A 92 -5.87 0.92 -0.33
N ARG A 93 -6.87 0.11 -0.03
CA ARG A 93 -8.11 0.02 -0.80
C ARG A 93 -9.16 0.89 -0.15
N SER A 94 -10.02 1.51 -0.95
CA SER A 94 -11.20 2.21 -0.46
C SER A 94 -12.42 1.40 -0.88
N PRO A 95 -12.99 0.56 0.01
CA PRO A 95 -14.24 -0.14 -0.27
C PRO A 95 -15.35 0.88 -0.59
N ALA A 96 -16.20 0.55 -1.55
CA ALA A 96 -17.32 1.41 -1.96
C ALA A 96 -18.51 1.35 -0.99
N TYR A 97 -18.54 0.38 -0.06
CA TYR A 97 -19.66 0.12 0.85
C TYR A 97 -19.19 -0.35 2.23
N GLY A 98 -19.91 0.10 3.27
CA GLY A 98 -19.63 -0.11 4.70
C GLY A 98 -19.99 1.13 5.51
N ASP A 99 -20.43 0.97 6.76
CA ASP A 99 -20.50 2.07 7.71
C ASP A 99 -19.09 2.38 8.24
N ASN A 100 -18.75 3.65 8.46
CA ASN A 100 -17.49 4.08 9.06
C ASN A 100 -16.19 3.75 8.26
N ILE A 101 -16.23 3.79 6.92
CA ILE A 101 -15.06 3.55 6.03
C ILE A 101 -14.12 4.77 5.93
N ALA A 102 -14.42 5.88 6.59
CA ALA A 102 -13.55 7.04 6.60
C ALA A 102 -12.16 6.59 7.08
N PHE A 103 -11.14 6.74 6.24
CA PHE A 103 -9.76 6.33 6.50
C PHE A 103 -9.44 4.82 6.48
N TRP A 104 -10.32 3.93 6.00
CA TRP A 104 -9.98 2.50 5.87
C TRP A 104 -8.69 2.27 5.07
N ALA A 105 -8.55 2.96 3.93
CA ALA A 105 -7.36 2.88 3.10
C ALA A 105 -6.09 3.26 3.87
N VAL A 106 -6.17 4.28 4.74
CA VAL A 106 -5.04 4.72 5.57
C VAL A 106 -4.74 3.68 6.65
N GLY A 107 -5.77 3.11 7.28
CA GLY A 107 -5.61 2.00 8.22
C GLY A 107 -4.91 0.79 7.59
N GLU A 108 -5.28 0.42 6.36
CA GLU A 108 -4.58 -0.65 5.63
C GLU A 108 -3.12 -0.31 5.36
N MET A 109 -2.81 0.92 4.97
CA MET A 109 -1.43 1.37 4.74
C MET A 109 -0.58 1.28 6.00
N VAL A 110 -1.15 1.64 7.16
CA VAL A 110 -0.48 1.56 8.47
C VAL A 110 -0.29 0.10 8.89
N ARG A 111 -1.34 -0.74 8.80
CA ARG A 111 -1.22 -2.18 9.11
C ARG A 111 -0.15 -2.84 8.26
N HIS A 112 -0.13 -2.54 6.97
CA HIS A 112 0.87 -3.08 6.05
C HIS A 112 2.29 -2.68 6.44
N ARG A 113 2.52 -1.39 6.75
CA ARG A 113 3.83 -0.87 7.17
C ARG A 113 4.30 -1.46 8.49
N ALA A 114 3.41 -1.55 9.48
CA ALA A 114 3.68 -2.18 10.77
C ALA A 114 3.67 -3.72 10.70
N ARG A 115 3.46 -4.31 9.52
CA ARG A 115 3.40 -5.77 9.30
C ARG A 115 2.37 -6.46 10.20
N ILE A 116 1.28 -5.76 10.53
CA ILE A 116 0.16 -6.28 11.35
C ILE A 116 -0.68 -7.23 10.47
N ALA A 117 -0.92 -8.44 10.98
CA ALA A 117 -1.82 -9.39 10.35
C ALA A 117 -3.26 -9.18 10.83
N GLY A 118 -4.25 -9.53 10.01
CA GLY A 118 -5.66 -9.43 10.39
C GLY A 118 -6.09 -10.37 11.52
N THR A 119 -5.22 -11.30 11.92
CA THR A 119 -5.43 -12.26 13.01
C THR A 119 -4.65 -11.90 14.27
N ASP A 120 -3.86 -10.82 14.26
CA ASP A 120 -3.10 -10.40 15.44
C ASP A 120 -4.07 -9.91 16.53
N ASP A 121 -3.78 -10.26 17.78
CA ASP A 121 -4.50 -9.70 18.92
C ASP A 121 -4.12 -8.23 19.16
N SER A 122 -4.86 -7.56 20.04
CA SER A 122 -4.66 -6.13 20.32
C SER A 122 -3.28 -5.84 20.93
N THR A 123 -2.75 -6.73 21.77
CA THR A 123 -1.42 -6.60 22.38
C THR A 123 -0.32 -6.65 21.32
N THR A 124 -0.37 -7.65 20.43
CA THR A 124 0.56 -7.83 19.31
C THR A 124 0.47 -6.66 18.33
N THR A 125 -0.75 -6.20 18.05
CA THR A 125 -0.99 -5.05 17.17
C THR A 125 -0.34 -3.78 17.73
N ARG A 126 -0.51 -3.49 19.03
CA ARG A 126 0.12 -2.33 19.68
C ARG A 126 1.65 -2.42 19.69
N ALA A 127 2.20 -3.61 19.99
CA ALA A 127 3.64 -3.82 19.98
C ALA A 127 4.26 -3.54 18.60
N ARG A 128 3.66 -4.07 17.53
CA ARG A 128 4.11 -3.84 16.15
C ARG A 128 3.93 -2.40 15.69
N LEU A 129 2.85 -1.74 16.13
CA LEU A 129 2.63 -0.33 15.85
C LEU A 129 3.74 0.52 16.46
N ARG A 130 4.10 0.26 17.72
CA ARG A 130 5.17 0.97 18.42
C ARG A 130 6.54 0.74 17.78
N GLU A 131 6.89 -0.50 17.46
CA GLU A 131 8.13 -0.83 16.74
C GLU A 131 8.26 -0.04 15.42
N MET A 132 7.15 0.08 14.68
CA MET A 132 7.09 0.85 13.44
C MET A 132 7.27 2.35 13.69
N ILE A 133 6.60 2.90 14.70
CA ILE A 133 6.75 4.31 15.10
C ILE A 133 8.20 4.62 15.49
N ASP A 134 8.81 3.80 16.35
CA ASP A 134 10.19 3.97 16.80
C ASP A 134 11.19 3.91 15.65
N THR A 135 10.90 3.12 14.61
CA THR A 135 11.75 2.97 13.43
C THR A 135 11.71 4.19 12.52
N TYR A 136 10.54 4.82 12.34
CA TYR A 136 10.32 5.84 11.31
C TYR A 136 10.19 7.27 11.84
N LEU A 137 9.93 7.44 13.14
CA LEU A 137 9.81 8.74 13.78
C LEU A 137 10.92 8.91 14.83
N PRO A 138 12.00 9.64 14.53
CA PRO A 138 13.10 9.82 15.48
C PRO A 138 12.78 10.80 16.63
N ASP A 139 11.78 11.66 16.46
CA ASP A 139 11.37 12.68 17.43
C ASP A 139 10.33 12.11 18.42
N LEU A 140 10.66 12.11 19.71
CA LEU A 140 9.79 11.59 20.79
C LEU A 140 8.48 12.38 20.94
N ASP A 141 8.48 13.69 20.68
CA ASP A 141 7.26 14.50 20.78
C ASP A 141 6.33 14.20 19.59
N GLU A 142 6.89 13.93 18.42
CA GLU A 142 6.12 13.45 17.26
C GLU A 142 5.56 12.04 17.53
N GLN A 143 6.35 11.12 18.08
CA GLN A 143 5.88 9.78 18.46
C GLN A 143 4.68 9.85 19.42
N ARG A 144 4.79 10.66 20.48
CA ARG A 144 3.72 10.87 21.48
C ARG A 144 2.45 11.44 20.86
N TRP A 145 2.60 12.27 19.82
CA TRP A 145 1.46 12.81 19.10
C TRP A 145 0.87 11.78 18.12
N VAL A 146 1.67 11.02 17.38
CA VAL A 146 1.23 10.10 16.32
C VAL A 146 0.63 8.81 16.86
N GLU A 147 1.28 8.15 17.83
CA GLU A 147 0.86 6.85 18.40
C GLU A 147 -0.65 6.82 18.75
N PRO A 148 -1.18 7.76 19.55
CA PRO A 148 -2.58 7.73 19.93
C PRO A 148 -3.55 7.91 18.74
N HIS A 149 -3.16 8.62 17.68
CA HIS A 149 -3.99 8.79 16.47
C HIS A 149 -4.00 7.51 15.62
N LEU A 150 -2.85 6.85 15.49
CA LEU A 150 -2.75 5.57 14.79
C LEU A 150 -3.51 4.46 15.54
N GLU A 151 -3.47 4.44 16.87
CA GLU A 151 -4.30 3.51 17.66
C GLU A 151 -5.79 3.73 17.41
N GLY A 152 -6.24 4.98 17.37
CA GLY A 152 -7.63 5.32 17.03
C GLY A 152 -8.01 4.86 15.61
N LEU A 153 -7.14 5.13 14.63
CA LEU A 153 -7.31 4.68 13.25
C LEU A 153 -7.40 3.15 13.12
N LEU A 154 -6.66 2.41 13.95
CA LEU A 154 -6.64 0.96 13.95
C LEU A 154 -7.73 0.31 14.82
N GLY A 155 -8.56 1.11 15.50
CA GLY A 155 -9.63 0.63 16.38
C GLY A 155 -9.10 0.01 17.69
N LEU A 156 -7.93 0.46 18.16
CA LEU A 156 -7.28 -0.03 19.38
C LEU A 156 -7.60 0.81 20.62
N ARG A 157 -8.32 1.92 20.46
CA ARG A 157 -8.85 2.66 21.59
C ARG A 157 -10.10 1.96 22.09
N ASP A 158 -10.14 1.67 23.38
CA ASP A 158 -11.34 1.14 24.01
C ASP A 158 -12.50 2.12 23.75
N GLY A 159 -13.62 1.60 23.27
CA GLY A 159 -14.79 2.41 22.94
C GLY A 159 -15.31 3.17 24.16
N HIS A 160 -15.63 4.45 23.96
CA HIS A 160 -16.64 5.14 24.76
C HIS A 160 -18.03 4.74 24.28
#